data_AF-A0A831T3E6-F1
#
_entry.id   AF-A0A831T3E6-F1
#
_cell.length_a   1.000
_cell.length_b   1.000
_cell.length_c   1.000
_cell.angle_alpha   90.00
_cell.angle_beta   90.00
_cell.angle_gamma   90.00
#
_symmetry.space_group_name_H-M   'P 1'
#
loop_
_entity.id
_entity.type
_entity.pdbx_description
1 polymer ?
#
loop_
_entity_poly.entity_id
_entity_poly.type
_entity_poly.pdbx_seq_one_letter_code
_entity_poly.pdbx_strand_id
1 'polypeptide(L)'
;MGTGRTLLTILRRLLIVLILVAVFIFSAATTMLYVFHGTETRVPSVVGMTEIRAREEVKKQGLQLEVVAKSYDDKAPANEIIEQNPKEGTIVKEGFPVRVKISLGKRSANQ
;
A
#
# COMPACT_ATOMS: atom_id res chain seq x y z
N MET A 1 -7.78 60.59 -4.08
CA MET A 1 -8.86 59.63 -4.37
C MET A 1 -8.26 58.37 -5.01
N GLY A 2 -8.13 57.25 -4.27
CA GLY A 2 -7.64 55.99 -4.89
C GLY A 2 -7.22 54.89 -3.91
N THR A 3 -6.79 55.24 -2.70
CA THR A 3 -6.22 54.32 -1.70
C THR A 3 -7.21 53.32 -1.10
N GLY A 4 -8.51 53.63 -1.03
CA GLY A 4 -9.51 52.72 -0.44
C GLY A 4 -9.82 51.48 -1.29
N ARG A 5 -9.79 51.59 -2.62
CA ARG A 5 -10.06 50.46 -3.52
C ARG A 5 -8.89 49.48 -3.60
N THR A 6 -7.66 49.99 -3.58
CA THR A 6 -6.44 49.15 -3.57
C THR A 6 -6.31 48.39 -2.25
N LEU A 7 -6.59 49.02 -1.12
CA LEU A 7 -6.59 48.37 0.20
C LEU A 7 -7.58 47.19 0.26
N LEU A 8 -8.80 47.36 -0.23
CA LEU A 8 -9.80 46.29 -0.29
C LEU A 8 -9.37 45.13 -1.20
N THR A 9 -8.71 45.41 -2.33
CA THR A 9 -8.18 44.35 -3.20
C THR A 9 -7.00 43.59 -2.58
N ILE A 10 -6.15 44.27 -1.80
CA ILE A 10 -5.04 43.62 -1.08
C ILE A 10 -5.58 42.74 0.04
N LEU A 11 -6.52 43.24 0.85
CA LEU A 11 -7.22 42.45 1.89
C LEU A 11 -7.90 41.23 1.28
N ARG A 12 -8.61 41.40 0.16
CA ARG A 12 -9.26 40.28 -0.55
C ARG A 12 -8.24 39.26 -1.06
N ARG A 13 -7.11 39.70 -1.62
CA ARG A 13 -6.04 38.79 -2.07
C ARG A 13 -5.41 38.03 -0.90
N LEU A 14 -5.16 38.70 0.23
CA LEU A 14 -4.65 38.07 1.44
C LEU A 14 -5.62 37.01 1.98
N LEU A 15 -6.92 37.32 1.96
CA LEU A 15 -7.97 36.39 2.41
C LEU A 15 -8.06 35.17 1.48
N ILE A 16 -7.93 35.35 0.15
CA ILE A 16 -7.86 34.24 -0.81
C ILE A 16 -6.62 33.37 -0.55
N VAL A 17 -5.45 33.98 -0.35
CA VAL A 17 -4.22 33.23 -0.04
C VAL A 17 -4.36 32.45 1.27
N LEU A 18 -4.95 33.06 2.30
CA LEU A 18 -5.23 32.38 3.57
C LEU A 18 -6.15 31.16 3.38
N ILE A 19 -7.22 31.30 2.60
CA ILE A 19 -8.12 30.19 2.29
C ILE A 19 -7.38 29.10 1.53
N LEU A 20 -6.56 29.45 0.53
CA LEU A 20 -5.79 28.46 -0.23
C LEU A 20 -4.80 27.69 0.67
N VAL A 21 -4.13 28.38 1.59
CA VAL A 21 -3.25 27.76 2.58
C VAL A 21 -4.05 26.84 3.51
N ALA A 22 -5.21 27.28 3.99
CA ALA A 22 -6.06 26.47 4.84
C ALA A 22 -6.56 25.21 4.12
N VAL A 23 -6.97 25.32 2.85
CA VAL A 23 -7.38 24.18 2.00
C VAL A 23 -6.20 23.23 1.77
N PHE A 24 -5.00 23.76 1.52
CA PHE A 24 -3.80 22.95 1.36
C PHE A 24 -3.46 22.17 2.63
N ILE A 25 -3.46 22.83 3.79
CA ILE A 25 -3.23 22.19 5.08
C ILE A 25 -4.31 21.14 5.37
N PHE A 26 -5.58 21.46 5.12
CA PHE A 26 -6.68 20.54 5.34
C PHE A 26 -6.56 19.30 4.43
N SER A 27 -6.26 19.48 3.14
CA SER A 27 -6.02 18.39 2.19
C SER A 27 -4.84 17.50 2.58
N ALA A 28 -3.74 18.11 3.03
CA ALA A 28 -2.58 17.38 3.53
C ALA A 28 -2.91 16.61 4.82
N ALA A 29 -3.65 17.24 5.75
CA ALA A 29 -4.08 16.64 7.00
C ALA A 29 -5.06 15.49 6.78
N THR A 30 -6.04 15.62 5.88
CA THR A 30 -6.96 14.53 5.56
C THR A 30 -6.22 13.35 4.91
N THR A 31 -5.28 13.62 4.00
CA THR A 31 -4.42 12.57 3.41
C THR A 31 -3.59 11.87 4.50
N MET A 32 -2.96 12.65 5.38
CA MET A 32 -2.15 12.12 6.49
C MET A 32 -3.01 11.26 7.42
N LEU A 33 -4.18 11.76 7.83
CA LEU A 33 -5.12 11.01 8.66
C LEU A 33 -5.57 9.72 7.96
N TYR A 34 -5.91 9.77 6.68
CA TYR A 34 -6.35 8.57 5.94
C TYR A 34 -5.26 7.50 5.86
N VAL A 35 -3.98 7.90 5.76
CA VAL A 35 -2.83 6.99 5.75
C VAL A 35 -2.54 6.40 7.14
N PHE A 36 -2.92 7.08 8.23
CA PHE A 36 -2.63 6.66 9.61
C PHE A 36 -3.78 5.95 10.33
N HIS A 37 -5.02 5.93 9.81
CA HIS A 37 -6.12 5.13 10.38
C HIS A 37 -5.94 3.65 9.98
N GLY A 38 -4.95 3.00 10.59
CA GLY A 38 -4.66 1.59 10.37
C GLY A 38 -5.71 0.70 11.03
N THR A 39 -6.72 0.31 10.26
CA THR A 39 -7.56 -0.84 10.58
C THR A 39 -6.67 -2.08 10.64
N GLU A 40 -6.87 -2.89 11.67
CA GLU A 40 -6.16 -4.17 11.79
C GLU A 40 -6.89 -5.23 10.98
N THR A 41 -6.13 -6.06 10.27
CA THR A 41 -6.64 -7.11 9.41
C THR A 41 -5.85 -8.41 9.64
N ARG A 42 -6.44 -9.54 9.26
CA ARG A 42 -5.80 -10.85 9.37
C ARG A 42 -5.10 -11.20 8.08
N VAL A 43 -3.86 -11.64 8.18
CA VAL A 43 -3.10 -12.13 7.03
C VAL A 43 -3.75 -13.41 6.49
N PRO A 44 -4.15 -13.45 5.20
CA PRO A 44 -4.72 -14.65 4.60
C PRO A 44 -3.62 -15.70 4.31
N SER A 45 -4.05 -16.94 4.11
CA SER A 45 -3.18 -17.99 3.57
C SER A 45 -2.98 -17.75 2.07
N VAL A 46 -1.74 -17.63 1.63
CA VAL A 46 -1.36 -17.51 0.22
C VAL A 46 -0.37 -18.57 -0.24
N VAL A 47 0.12 -19.42 0.66
CA VAL A 47 0.97 -20.57 0.31
C VAL A 47 0.19 -21.53 -0.58
N GLY A 48 0.83 -22.00 -1.66
CA GLY A 48 0.21 -22.83 -2.70
C GLY A 48 -0.64 -22.06 -3.71
N MET A 49 -0.80 -20.73 -3.55
CA MET A 49 -1.43 -19.90 -4.57
C MET A 49 -0.41 -19.41 -5.60
N THR A 50 -0.89 -19.09 -6.80
CA THR A 50 -0.10 -18.35 -7.78
C THR A 50 0.09 -16.91 -7.34
N GLU A 51 1.17 -16.26 -7.78
CA GLU A 51 1.44 -14.85 -7.47
C GLU A 51 0.23 -13.95 -7.76
N ILE A 52 -0.46 -14.17 -8.88
CA ILE A 52 -1.62 -13.39 -9.30
C ILE A 52 -2.78 -13.53 -8.30
N ARG A 53 -3.15 -14.77 -7.96
CA ARG A 53 -4.25 -15.03 -7.02
C ARG A 53 -3.93 -14.53 -5.62
N ALA A 54 -2.69 -14.76 -5.17
CA ALA A 54 -2.23 -14.28 -3.87
C ALA A 54 -2.29 -12.75 -3.79
N ARG A 55 -1.90 -12.05 -4.86
CA ARG A 55 -1.96 -10.58 -4.93
C ARG A 55 -3.38 -10.07 -4.81
N GLU A 56 -4.34 -10.73 -5.46
CA GLU A 56 -5.76 -10.39 -5.32
C GLU A 56 -6.26 -10.63 -3.90
N GLU A 57 -5.90 -11.77 -3.29
CA GLU A 57 -6.38 -12.14 -1.96
C GLU A 57 -5.85 -11.23 -0.86
N VAL A 58 -4.55 -10.90 -0.87
CA VAL A 58 -4.00 -9.93 0.09
C VAL A 58 -4.59 -8.53 -0.13
N LYS A 59 -4.84 -8.13 -1.38
CA LYS A 59 -5.43 -6.83 -1.70
C LYS A 59 -6.86 -6.71 -1.17
N LYS A 60 -7.65 -7.79 -1.19
CA LYS A 60 -8.99 -7.81 -0.57
C LYS A 60 -8.96 -7.54 0.93
N GLN A 61 -7.87 -7.95 1.60
CA GLN A 61 -7.65 -7.70 3.02
C GLN A 61 -6.98 -6.34 3.29
N GLY A 62 -6.80 -5.48 2.28
CA GLY A 62 -6.10 -4.20 2.41
C GLY A 62 -4.58 -4.35 2.59
N LEU A 63 -4.01 -5.51 2.28
CA LEU A 63 -2.59 -5.83 2.43
C LEU A 63 -1.84 -5.72 1.10
N GLN A 64 -0.51 -5.65 1.17
CA GLN A 64 0.37 -5.59 -0.01
C GLN A 64 1.15 -6.88 -0.17
N LEU A 65 1.23 -7.42 -1.40
CA LEU A 65 2.09 -8.58 -1.70
C LEU A 65 3.49 -8.10 -2.10
N GLU A 66 4.51 -8.60 -1.42
CA GLU A 66 5.91 -8.33 -1.72
C GLU A 66 6.65 -9.63 -2.03
N VAL A 67 7.20 -9.78 -3.23
CA VAL A 67 7.99 -10.96 -3.60
C VAL A 67 9.44 -10.70 -3.22
N VAL A 68 9.94 -11.38 -2.20
CA VAL A 68 11.29 -11.15 -1.67
C VAL A 68 12.33 -12.13 -2.21
N ALA A 69 11.89 -13.29 -2.68
CA ALA A 69 12.79 -14.30 -3.22
C ALA A 69 12.06 -15.24 -4.19
N LYS A 70 12.84 -15.85 -5.09
CA LYS A 70 12.41 -17.00 -5.90
C LYS A 70 13.42 -18.12 -5.71
N SER A 71 12.95 -19.36 -5.53
CA SER A 71 13.84 -20.51 -5.36
C SER A 71 13.27 -21.75 -6.03
N TYR A 72 14.14 -22.67 -6.42
CA TYR A 72 13.70 -23.99 -6.89
C TYR A 72 13.06 -24.77 -5.76
N ASP A 73 11.97 -25.46 -6.06
CA ASP A 73 11.27 -26.34 -5.13
C ASP A 73 10.83 -27.60 -5.90
N ASP A 74 11.22 -28.77 -5.41
CA ASP A 74 10.93 -30.04 -6.08
C ASP A 74 9.49 -30.51 -5.87
N LYS A 75 8.78 -29.93 -4.90
CA LYS A 75 7.40 -30.27 -4.52
C LYS A 75 6.39 -29.28 -5.10
N ALA A 76 6.74 -27.99 -5.14
CA ALA A 76 5.85 -26.94 -5.60
C ALA A 76 6.07 -26.60 -7.10
N PRO A 77 5.01 -26.57 -7.92
CA PRO A 77 5.04 -26.05 -9.29
C PRO A 77 5.65 -24.65 -9.40
N ALA A 78 6.17 -24.32 -10.59
CA ALA A 78 6.67 -22.97 -10.85
C ALA A 78 5.55 -21.92 -10.74
N ASN A 79 5.91 -20.75 -10.22
CA ASN A 79 5.03 -19.60 -9.96
C ASN A 79 4.03 -19.74 -8.81
N GLU A 80 4.17 -20.77 -7.97
CA GLU A 80 3.44 -20.89 -6.71
C GLU A 80 4.22 -20.33 -5.53
N ILE A 81 3.51 -19.79 -4.55
CA ILE A 81 4.11 -19.32 -3.30
C ILE A 81 4.41 -20.52 -2.41
N ILE A 82 5.67 -20.63 -2.00
CA ILE A 82 6.15 -21.71 -1.11
C ILE A 82 6.32 -21.24 0.33
N GLU A 83 6.43 -19.94 0.54
CA GLU A 83 6.63 -19.36 1.86
C GLU A 83 5.98 -17.98 1.93
N GLN A 84 5.37 -17.68 3.07
CA GLN A 84 4.85 -16.34 3.38
C GLN A 84 5.30 -15.90 4.77
N ASN A 85 5.48 -14.59 4.92
CA ASN A 85 5.73 -13.93 6.19
C ASN A 85 5.03 -12.56 6.17
N PRO A 86 4.08 -12.27 7.08
CA PRO A 86 3.72 -13.02 8.28
C PRO A 86 2.96 -14.32 8.00
N LYS A 87 2.91 -15.19 9.01
CA LYS A 87 2.13 -16.44 8.95
C LYS A 87 0.64 -16.12 8.83
N GLU A 88 -0.11 -17.03 8.24
CA GLU A 88 -1.57 -16.97 8.19
C GLU A 88 -2.18 -16.69 9.58
N GLY A 89 -3.23 -15.87 9.60
CA GLY A 89 -3.97 -15.52 10.81
C GLY A 89 -3.28 -14.49 11.71
N THR A 90 -2.04 -14.10 11.40
CA THR A 90 -1.36 -12.99 12.08
C THR A 90 -2.16 -11.71 11.89
N ILE A 91 -2.33 -10.95 12.97
CA ILE A 91 -2.99 -9.64 12.92
C ILE A 91 -1.93 -8.60 12.59
N VAL A 92 -2.17 -7.82 11.54
CA VAL A 92 -1.31 -6.73 11.10
C VAL A 92 -2.16 -5.51 10.77
N LYS A 93 -1.51 -4.36 10.65
CA LYS A 93 -2.19 -3.16 10.16
C LYS A 93 -2.47 -3.28 8.66
N GLU A 94 -3.53 -2.65 8.19
CA GLU A 94 -3.73 -2.44 6.76
C GLU A 94 -2.51 -1.77 6.11
N GLY A 95 -2.27 -2.11 4.86
CA GLY A 95 -1.08 -1.72 4.11
C GLY A 95 0.18 -2.51 4.47
N PHE A 96 0.13 -3.44 5.43
CA PHE A 96 1.32 -4.24 5.80
C PHE A 96 1.79 -5.12 4.63
N PRO A 97 3.11 -5.19 4.36
CA PRO A 97 3.66 -6.02 3.31
C PRO A 97 3.75 -7.50 3.73
N VAL A 98 2.99 -8.35 3.03
CA VAL A 98 3.11 -9.81 3.10
C VAL A 98 4.22 -10.25 2.17
N ARG A 99 5.36 -10.60 2.75
CA ARG A 99 6.54 -11.06 2.04
C ARG A 99 6.39 -12.52 1.65
N VAL A 100 6.60 -12.83 0.37
CA VAL A 100 6.44 -14.18 -0.16
C VAL A 100 7.66 -14.65 -0.93
N LYS A 101 7.87 -15.97 -0.92
CA LYS A 101 8.85 -16.66 -1.76
C LYS A 101 8.12 -17.49 -2.79
N ILE A 102 8.56 -17.42 -4.04
CA ILE A 102 7.93 -18.11 -5.17
C ILE A 102 8.80 -19.27 -5.65
N SER A 103 8.17 -20.40 -5.96
CA SER A 103 8.81 -21.55 -6.58
C SER A 103 9.19 -21.27 -8.04
N LEU A 104 10.41 -21.62 -8.42
CA LEU A 104 10.87 -21.71 -9.81
C LEU A 104 10.56 -23.08 -10.43
N GLY A 105 9.86 -23.95 -9.70
CA GLY A 105 9.63 -25.35 -10.05
C GLY A 105 10.83 -26.23 -9.69
N LYS A 106 10.73 -27.50 -10.10
CA LYS A 106 11.81 -28.47 -9.93
C LYS A 106 13.06 -27.99 -10.64
N ARG A 107 14.22 -28.13 -10.00
CA ARG A 107 15.50 -27.85 -10.65
C ARG A 107 15.69 -28.86 -11.78
N SER A 108 15.40 -28.45 -13.02
CA SER A 108 15.77 -29.24 -14.20
C SER A 108 17.29 -29.16 -14.32
N ALA A 109 17.98 -30.21 -13.86
CA ALA A 109 19.38 -30.44 -14.17
C ALA A 109 19.49 -30.80 -15.65
N ASN A 110 19.47 -29.80 -16.52
CA ASN A 110 19.84 -29.96 -17.92
C ASN A 110 20.50 -28.67 -18.42
N GLN A 111 21.77 -28.51 -18.05
CA GLN A 111 22.79 -27.76 -18.78
C GLN A 111 24.05 -28.62 -18.83
#